data_AF-A0A3D5ZIM7-F1
#
_entry.id   AF-A0A3D5ZIM7-F1
#
_cell.length_a   1.000
_cell.length_b   1.000
_cell.length_c   1.000
_cell.angle_alpha   90.00
_cell.angle_beta   90.00
_cell.angle_gamma   90.00
#
_symmetry.space_group_name_H-M   'P 1'
#
loop_
_entity.id
_entity.type
_entity.pdbx_description
1 polymer ?
#
loop_
_entity_poly.entity_id
_entity_poly.type
_entity_poly.pdbx_seq_one_letter_code
_entity_poly.pdbx_strand_id
1 'polypeptide(L)'
;RTKLVANANVAPTKDFIFTRGKEGGKTAPARTEFLRSLVSQLKELPAEEASIKYLGEGMFANMIILGASWRLGLVPVSREALMEAVRLNNVRVESNQHAILLGASLVNHPELMEDEAPQELRLHDYQKRLVDYHDETYAKSYMDCLAPLLEAASKIDNGPSASLSSQAARIGYRMFAIKDEFEVARLFTLPSFKQRIDEEFHHQGKIKLPLAPPFLPGIDQLTGRPAKRQFGPWILKIMALLAKFRRHRFSRWNLLARTKERQLELAWRNKFTQNISVLASNLRLDNIQHALEVLEAFDHVRGFGPVKMGRMEEAEIMLADALERFHKPPQKDEAA
;
A
#
# COMPACT_ATOMS: atom_id res chain seq x y z
N ARG A 1 4.43 14.69 -33.19
CA ARG A 1 3.31 14.51 -32.25
C ARG A 1 3.82 13.66 -31.08
N THR A 2 3.80 14.19 -29.84
CA THR A 2 4.40 13.54 -28.67
C THR A 2 3.58 12.33 -28.21
N LYS A 3 4.23 11.18 -28.00
CA LYS A 3 3.62 9.96 -27.45
C LYS A 3 4.21 9.70 -26.07
N LEU A 4 3.39 9.24 -25.12
CA LEU A 4 3.81 9.02 -23.74
C LEU A 4 3.34 7.64 -23.26
N VAL A 5 4.25 6.91 -22.60
CA VAL A 5 3.94 5.73 -21.80
C VAL A 5 4.19 6.11 -20.34
N ALA A 6 3.18 5.94 -19.50
CA ALA A 6 3.24 6.33 -18.10
C ALA A 6 2.83 5.18 -17.18
N ASN A 7 3.43 5.15 -15.99
CA ASN A 7 2.96 4.30 -14.92
C ASN A 7 1.62 4.82 -14.41
N ALA A 8 0.55 4.01 -14.45
CA ALA A 8 -0.76 4.38 -13.91
C ALA A 8 -0.69 4.69 -12.41
N ASN A 9 0.23 4.05 -11.68
CA ASN A 9 0.48 4.37 -10.28
C ASN A 9 1.16 5.75 -10.16
N VAL A 10 0.64 6.59 -9.26
CA VAL A 10 1.29 7.85 -8.90
C VAL A 10 2.35 7.52 -7.85
N ALA A 11 3.61 7.41 -8.28
CA ALA A 11 4.73 7.28 -7.37
C ALA A 11 4.83 8.56 -6.52
N PRO A 12 4.67 8.47 -5.19
CA PRO A 12 4.72 9.65 -4.35
C PRO A 12 6.15 10.18 -4.32
N THR A 13 6.39 11.39 -4.83
CA THR A 13 7.64 12.10 -4.58
C THR A 13 7.76 12.46 -3.10
N LYS A 14 8.98 12.77 -2.64
CA LYS A 14 9.21 13.25 -1.27
C LYS A 14 8.27 14.42 -0.93
N ASP A 15 8.05 15.33 -1.88
CA ASP A 15 7.13 16.46 -1.71
C ASP A 15 5.67 16.01 -1.67
N PHE A 16 5.28 15.03 -2.49
CA PHE A 16 3.94 14.45 -2.46
C PHE A 16 3.59 13.81 -1.10
N ILE A 17 4.57 13.27 -0.38
CA ILE A 17 4.37 12.79 1.00
C ILE A 17 3.93 13.94 1.91
N PHE A 18 4.43 15.17 1.66
CA PHE A 18 4.22 16.35 2.48
C PHE A 18 3.07 17.26 2.06
N THR A 19 2.72 17.31 0.77
CA THR A 19 1.69 18.24 0.22
C THR A 19 0.41 17.57 -0.27
N ARG A 20 0.23 16.26 -0.07
CA ARG A 20 -1.05 15.58 -0.36
C ARG A 20 -2.18 16.30 0.40
N GLY A 21 -2.98 17.07 -0.31
CA GLY A 21 -4.09 17.88 0.21
C GLY A 21 -3.95 19.40 0.06
N LYS A 22 -2.73 19.97 -0.06
CA LYS A 22 -2.54 21.44 -0.08
C LYS A 22 -2.15 22.04 -1.43
N GLU A 23 -1.47 21.31 -2.32
CA GLU A 23 -1.32 21.71 -3.73
C GLU A 23 -1.19 20.47 -4.61
N GLY A 24 -2.15 20.28 -5.52
CA GLY A 24 -1.89 19.75 -6.86
C GLY A 24 -1.22 18.39 -7.02
N GLY A 25 -1.18 17.53 -6.00
CA GLY A 25 -0.93 16.11 -6.20
C GLY A 25 -2.12 15.54 -6.96
N LYS A 26 -2.13 15.67 -8.30
CA LYS A 26 -3.24 15.23 -9.14
C LYS A 26 -3.58 13.79 -8.74
N THR A 27 -4.83 13.57 -8.33
CA THR A 27 -5.39 12.22 -8.20
C THR A 27 -5.06 11.45 -9.48
N ALA A 28 -4.92 10.12 -9.43
CA ALA A 28 -4.61 9.34 -10.63
C ALA A 28 -5.49 9.76 -11.84
N PRO A 29 -6.81 10.00 -11.68
CA PRO A 29 -7.66 10.55 -12.74
C PRO A 29 -7.27 11.97 -13.21
N ALA A 30 -7.02 12.92 -12.30
CA ALA A 30 -6.63 14.27 -12.68
C ALA A 30 -5.25 14.32 -13.36
N ARG A 31 -4.35 13.39 -13.02
CA ARG A 31 -3.02 13.29 -13.63
C ARG A 31 -3.17 12.75 -15.06
N THR A 32 -3.95 11.68 -15.22
CA THR A 32 -4.25 11.10 -16.52
C THR A 32 -4.85 12.15 -17.46
N GLU A 33 -5.83 12.92 -16.99
CA GLU A 33 -6.48 13.95 -17.81
C GLU A 33 -5.51 15.05 -18.24
N PHE A 34 -4.65 15.49 -17.33
CA PHE A 34 -3.59 16.45 -17.66
C PHE A 34 -2.56 15.90 -18.65
N LEU A 35 -2.11 14.65 -18.47
CA LEU A 35 -1.15 14.06 -19.40
C LEU A 35 -1.79 13.91 -20.79
N ARG A 36 -3.06 13.51 -20.84
CA ARG A 36 -3.84 13.37 -22.08
C ARG A 36 -3.99 14.71 -22.82
N SER A 37 -4.09 15.84 -22.12
CA SER A 37 -4.14 17.16 -22.76
C SER A 37 -2.82 17.62 -23.36
N LEU A 38 -1.67 17.09 -22.89
CA LEU A 38 -0.34 17.48 -23.35
C LEU A 38 0.20 16.63 -24.52
N VAL A 39 -0.35 15.43 -24.73
CA VAL A 39 0.23 14.43 -25.65
C VAL A 39 -0.78 13.96 -26.68
N SER A 40 -0.27 13.53 -27.83
CA SER A 40 -1.12 12.99 -28.90
C SER A 40 -1.57 11.55 -28.67
N GLN A 41 -0.82 10.80 -27.86
CA GLN A 41 -1.13 9.42 -27.49
C GLN A 41 -0.58 9.15 -26.10
N LEU A 42 -1.44 8.65 -25.21
CA LEU A 42 -1.10 8.25 -23.86
C LEU A 42 -1.43 6.75 -23.70
N LYS A 43 -0.43 5.94 -23.33
CA LYS A 43 -0.64 4.58 -22.83
C LYS A 43 -0.26 4.54 -21.36
N GLU A 44 -1.20 4.16 -20.51
CA GLU A 44 -0.94 3.92 -19.10
C GLU A 44 -0.89 2.43 -18.80
N LEU A 45 -0.01 2.04 -17.90
CA LEU A 45 0.18 0.66 -17.45
C LEU A 45 0.40 0.66 -15.93
N PRO A 46 -0.19 -0.27 -15.18
CA PRO A 46 0.04 -0.41 -13.73
C PRO A 46 1.41 -1.06 -13.47
N ALA A 47 2.49 -0.37 -13.85
CA ALA A 47 3.83 -0.93 -13.91
C ALA A 47 4.39 -1.28 -12.53
N GLU A 48 4.05 -0.51 -11.49
CA GLU A 48 4.48 -0.82 -10.13
C GLU A 48 3.76 -2.05 -9.57
N GLU A 49 2.45 -2.15 -9.80
CA GLU A 49 1.66 -3.31 -9.41
C GLU A 49 2.10 -4.57 -10.17
N ALA A 50 2.35 -4.46 -11.48
CA ALA A 50 2.89 -5.54 -12.30
C ALA A 50 4.24 -6.02 -11.79
N SER A 51 5.13 -5.09 -11.43
CA SER A 51 6.43 -5.39 -10.84
C SER A 51 6.29 -6.18 -9.54
N ILE A 52 5.39 -5.75 -8.64
CA ILE A 52 5.15 -6.45 -7.38
C ILE A 52 4.53 -7.83 -7.63
N LYS A 53 3.54 -7.92 -8.53
CA LYS A 53 2.78 -9.14 -8.82
C LYS A 53 3.64 -10.23 -9.44
N TYR A 54 4.43 -9.90 -10.46
CA TYR A 54 5.15 -10.88 -11.26
C TYR A 54 6.63 -11.02 -10.92
N LEU A 55 7.24 -9.97 -10.34
CA LEU A 55 8.67 -9.95 -10.02
C LEU A 55 8.93 -9.86 -8.51
N GLY A 56 7.87 -9.81 -7.69
CA GLY A 56 7.94 -9.86 -6.23
C GLY A 56 8.30 -8.55 -5.54
N GLU A 57 8.49 -7.46 -6.28
CA GLU A 57 8.92 -6.17 -5.74
C GLU A 57 8.69 -5.02 -6.72
N GLY A 58 8.54 -3.78 -6.23
CA GLY A 58 8.17 -2.61 -7.05
C GLY A 58 9.31 -1.92 -7.82
N MET A 59 10.55 -2.39 -7.72
CA MET A 59 11.72 -1.66 -8.25
C MET A 59 11.86 -1.72 -9.77
N PHE A 60 11.11 -2.60 -10.46
CA PHE A 60 11.22 -2.79 -11.90
C PHE A 60 10.19 -2.01 -12.73
N ALA A 61 9.39 -1.14 -12.12
CA ALA A 61 8.38 -0.35 -12.81
C ALA A 61 8.95 0.42 -14.03
N ASN A 62 10.16 0.98 -13.90
CA ASN A 62 10.82 1.69 -14.99
C ASN A 62 11.17 0.78 -16.17
N MET A 63 11.60 -0.46 -15.90
CA MET A 63 11.93 -1.45 -16.95
C MET A 63 10.67 -1.98 -17.64
N ILE A 64 9.57 -2.10 -16.90
CA ILE A 64 8.25 -2.43 -17.46
C ILE A 64 7.76 -1.31 -18.39
N ILE A 65 7.87 -0.04 -17.98
CA ILE A 65 7.56 1.11 -18.85
C ILE A 65 8.45 1.12 -20.09
N LEU A 66 9.75 0.81 -19.94
CA LEU A 66 10.70 0.72 -21.06
C LEU A 66 10.28 -0.37 -22.06
N GLY A 67 9.94 -1.56 -21.57
CA GLY A 67 9.47 -2.66 -22.41
C GLY A 67 8.17 -2.35 -23.14
N ALA A 68 7.24 -1.67 -22.47
CA ALA A 68 6.01 -1.19 -23.09
C ALA A 68 6.27 -0.12 -24.17
N SER A 69 7.18 0.81 -23.88
CA SER A 69 7.59 1.85 -24.83
C SER A 69 8.25 1.25 -26.06
N TRP A 70 9.08 0.23 -25.88
CA TRP A 70 9.69 -0.53 -26.96
C TRP A 70 8.63 -1.26 -27.81
N ARG A 71 7.68 -1.96 -27.18
CA ARG A 71 6.58 -2.64 -27.88
C ARG A 71 5.73 -1.69 -28.73
N LEU A 72 5.55 -0.45 -28.27
CA LEU A 72 4.83 0.61 -28.98
C LEU A 72 5.67 1.32 -30.07
N GLY A 73 6.92 0.87 -30.29
CA GLY A 73 7.82 1.44 -31.28
C GLY A 73 8.40 2.80 -30.90
N LEU A 74 8.36 3.18 -29.61
CA LEU A 74 8.89 4.47 -29.13
C LEU A 74 10.39 4.42 -28.84
N VAL A 75 10.95 3.21 -28.72
CA VAL A 75 12.38 2.97 -28.49
C VAL A 75 12.94 2.33 -29.77
N PRO A 76 13.72 3.06 -30.58
CA PRO A 76 14.11 2.62 -31.92
C PRO A 76 15.36 1.72 -31.90
N VAL A 77 15.32 0.64 -31.11
CA VAL A 77 16.37 -0.39 -31.11
C VAL A 77 15.77 -1.79 -31.22
N SER A 78 16.57 -2.75 -31.65
CA SER A 78 16.14 -4.15 -31.65
C SER A 78 15.96 -4.67 -30.22
N ARG A 79 15.16 -5.74 -30.09
CA ARG A 79 15.01 -6.44 -28.80
C ARG A 79 16.36 -6.90 -28.28
N GLU A 80 17.19 -7.43 -29.17
CA GLU A 80 18.50 -7.98 -28.86
C GLU A 80 19.41 -6.89 -28.29
N ALA A 81 19.45 -5.72 -28.93
CA ALA A 81 20.21 -4.56 -28.44
C ALA A 81 19.70 -4.07 -27.07
N LEU A 82 18.39 -4.08 -26.86
CA LEU A 82 17.78 -3.69 -25.58
C LEU A 82 18.14 -4.68 -24.46
N MET A 83 18.06 -5.99 -24.73
CA MET A 83 18.42 -7.04 -23.76
C MET A 83 19.92 -7.04 -23.46
N GLU A 84 20.75 -6.75 -24.47
CA GLU A 84 22.20 -6.65 -24.33
C GLU A 84 22.60 -5.42 -23.52
N ALA A 85 21.95 -4.27 -23.71
CA ALA A 85 22.18 -3.08 -22.89
C ALA A 85 21.92 -3.34 -21.39
N VAL A 86 20.91 -4.14 -21.07
CA VAL A 86 20.66 -4.59 -19.69
C VAL A 86 21.77 -5.50 -19.17
N ARG A 87 22.26 -6.42 -20.02
CA ARG A 87 23.38 -7.30 -19.67
C ARG A 87 24.65 -6.50 -19.38
N LEU A 88 24.94 -5.47 -20.19
CA LEU A 88 26.09 -4.58 -20.01
C LEU A 88 26.03 -3.75 -18.74
N ASN A 89 24.82 -3.34 -18.28
CA ASN A 89 24.65 -2.67 -16.99
C ASN A 89 24.98 -3.59 -15.80
N ASN A 90 25.00 -4.92 -15.98
CA ASN A 90 25.40 -5.95 -15.01
C ASN A 90 24.69 -5.91 -13.63
N VAL A 91 23.58 -5.18 -13.52
CA VAL A 91 22.75 -5.10 -12.32
C VAL A 91 21.48 -5.89 -12.58
N ARG A 92 21.30 -6.98 -11.84
CA ARG A 92 20.05 -7.77 -11.80
C ARG A 92 19.50 -8.09 -13.20
N VAL A 93 20.40 -8.57 -14.06
CA VAL A 93 20.19 -8.72 -15.51
C VAL A 93 18.92 -9.49 -15.82
N GLU A 94 18.76 -10.67 -15.23
CA GLU A 94 17.61 -11.55 -15.47
C GLU A 94 16.28 -10.86 -15.12
N SER A 95 16.18 -10.26 -13.92
CA SER A 95 14.96 -9.59 -13.48
C SER A 95 14.62 -8.36 -14.33
N ASN A 96 15.63 -7.59 -14.75
CA ASN A 96 15.45 -6.45 -15.63
C ASN A 96 15.01 -6.87 -17.05
N GLN A 97 15.54 -7.98 -17.58
CA GLN A 97 15.11 -8.55 -18.86
C GLN A 97 13.67 -9.08 -18.77
N HIS A 98 13.31 -9.78 -17.70
CA HIS A 98 11.94 -10.21 -17.45
C HIS A 98 10.98 -9.03 -17.32
N ALA A 99 11.37 -7.95 -16.64
CA ALA A 99 10.57 -6.74 -16.52
C ALA A 99 10.28 -6.09 -17.88
N ILE A 100 11.27 -6.02 -18.78
CA ILE A 100 11.09 -5.51 -20.14
C ILE A 100 10.11 -6.39 -20.93
N LEU A 101 10.26 -7.72 -20.86
CA LEU A 101 9.35 -8.64 -21.54
C LEU A 101 7.93 -8.54 -21.00
N LEU A 102 7.77 -8.43 -19.68
CA LEU A 102 6.49 -8.22 -19.01
C LEU A 102 5.82 -6.94 -19.49
N GLY A 103 6.54 -5.81 -19.49
CA GLY A 103 6.02 -4.54 -20.01
C GLY A 103 5.60 -4.61 -21.47
N ALA A 104 6.39 -5.30 -22.30
CA ALA A 104 6.06 -5.53 -23.70
C ALA A 104 4.84 -6.44 -23.89
N SER A 105 4.56 -7.36 -22.95
CA SER A 105 3.38 -8.24 -22.96
C SER A 105 2.12 -7.48 -22.55
N LEU A 106 2.19 -6.72 -21.44
CA LEU A 106 1.06 -5.96 -20.88
C LEU A 106 0.47 -4.89 -21.82
N VAL A 107 1.23 -4.46 -22.83
CA VAL A 107 0.68 -3.57 -23.88
C VAL A 107 -0.46 -4.25 -24.63
N ASN A 108 -0.30 -5.54 -24.94
CA ASN A 108 -1.21 -6.36 -25.73
C ASN A 108 -2.16 -7.19 -24.84
N HIS A 109 -1.72 -7.51 -23.62
CA HIS A 109 -2.42 -8.37 -22.68
C HIS A 109 -2.67 -7.66 -21.33
N PRO A 110 -3.44 -6.56 -21.30
CA PRO A 110 -3.76 -5.86 -20.05
C PRO A 110 -4.53 -6.74 -19.06
N GLU A 111 -5.29 -7.73 -19.54
CA GLU A 111 -6.05 -8.71 -18.75
C GLU A 111 -5.18 -9.52 -17.79
N LEU A 112 -3.87 -9.66 -18.06
CA LEU A 112 -2.94 -10.27 -17.13
C LEU A 112 -2.94 -9.52 -15.79
N MET A 113 -3.21 -8.22 -15.77
CA MET A 113 -3.31 -7.47 -14.51
C MET A 113 -4.63 -7.70 -13.76
N GLU A 114 -5.63 -8.30 -14.41
CA GLU A 114 -6.98 -8.48 -13.87
C GLU A 114 -7.11 -9.69 -12.93
N ASP A 115 -6.02 -10.40 -12.56
CA ASP A 115 -6.12 -11.39 -11.46
C ASP A 115 -6.38 -10.68 -10.12
N GLU A 116 -7.66 -10.45 -9.86
CA GLU A 116 -8.22 -10.60 -8.56
C GLU A 116 -8.07 -12.07 -8.17
N ALA A 117 -6.92 -12.43 -7.58
CA ALA A 117 -6.79 -13.72 -6.91
C ALA A 117 -8.06 -13.94 -6.08
N PRO A 118 -8.73 -15.10 -6.20
CA PRO A 118 -9.98 -15.39 -5.52
C PRO A 118 -9.96 -14.82 -4.11
N GLN A 119 -11.00 -14.10 -3.73
CA GLN A 119 -11.02 -13.33 -2.49
C GLN A 119 -10.61 -14.19 -1.28
N GLU A 120 -11.00 -15.47 -1.28
CA GLU A 120 -10.60 -16.48 -0.30
C GLU A 120 -9.08 -16.65 -0.20
N LEU A 121 -8.37 -16.75 -1.33
CA LEU A 121 -6.91 -16.88 -1.37
C LEU A 121 -6.23 -15.63 -0.79
N ARG A 122 -6.75 -14.43 -1.09
CA ARG A 122 -6.24 -13.18 -0.51
C ARG A 122 -6.46 -13.10 0.99
N LEU A 123 -7.65 -13.48 1.44
CA LEU A 123 -8.00 -13.47 2.86
C LEU A 123 -7.11 -14.44 3.64
N HIS A 124 -6.83 -15.62 3.06
CA HIS A 124 -5.92 -16.60 3.63
C HIS A 124 -4.46 -16.10 3.69
N ASP A 125 -3.96 -15.42 2.64
CA ASP A 125 -2.64 -14.79 2.66
C ASP A 125 -2.54 -13.72 3.76
N TYR A 126 -3.55 -12.85 3.90
CA TYR A 126 -3.59 -11.86 4.97
C TYR A 126 -3.61 -12.48 6.36
N GLN A 127 -4.40 -13.55 6.56
CA GLN A 127 -4.41 -14.29 7.81
C GLN A 127 -3.01 -14.83 8.15
N LYS A 128 -2.35 -15.51 7.20
CA LYS A 128 -0.99 -16.04 7.39
C LYS A 128 0.01 -14.93 7.75
N ARG A 129 -0.04 -13.80 7.04
CA ARG A 129 0.81 -12.64 7.34
C ARG A 129 0.52 -12.06 8.72
N LEU A 130 -0.72 -12.11 9.21
CA LEU A 130 -1.07 -11.66 10.55
C LEU A 130 -0.58 -12.63 11.64
N VAL A 131 -0.50 -13.93 11.36
CA VAL A 131 0.18 -14.90 12.24
C VAL A 131 1.66 -14.56 12.37
N ASP A 132 2.33 -14.29 11.24
CA ASP A 132 3.73 -13.87 11.24
C ASP A 132 3.94 -12.51 11.92
N TYR A 133 2.98 -11.61 11.76
CA TYR A 133 2.96 -10.31 12.41
C TYR A 133 2.88 -10.48 13.93
N HIS A 134 1.96 -11.29 14.45
CA HIS A 134 1.77 -11.47 15.89
C HIS A 134 1.61 -12.95 16.30
N ASP A 135 0.41 -13.51 16.13
CA ASP A 135 0.02 -14.87 16.46
C ASP A 135 -1.34 -15.24 15.82
N GLU A 136 -1.75 -16.50 15.99
CA GLU A 136 -2.99 -17.07 15.45
C GLU A 136 -4.26 -16.42 16.02
N THR A 137 -4.27 -16.10 17.32
CA THR A 137 -5.41 -15.46 17.97
C THR A 137 -5.66 -14.06 17.38
N TYR A 138 -4.60 -13.30 17.16
CA TYR A 138 -4.70 -12.00 16.52
C TYR A 138 -5.15 -12.11 15.06
N ALA A 139 -4.61 -13.06 14.30
CA ALA A 139 -5.05 -13.32 12.94
C ALA A 139 -6.53 -13.72 12.87
N LYS A 140 -7.02 -14.50 13.84
CA LYS A 140 -8.43 -14.86 13.96
C LYS A 140 -9.31 -13.63 14.24
N SER A 141 -8.89 -12.72 15.12
CA SER A 141 -9.65 -11.49 15.40
C SER A 141 -9.88 -10.60 14.16
N TYR A 142 -8.95 -10.64 13.20
CA TYR A 142 -9.13 -9.98 11.90
C TYR A 142 -10.22 -10.66 11.06
N MET A 143 -10.22 -11.99 11.01
CA MET A 143 -11.24 -12.76 10.30
C MET A 143 -12.62 -12.54 10.93
N ASP A 144 -12.71 -12.65 12.25
CA ASP A 144 -13.95 -12.45 13.01
C ASP A 144 -14.51 -11.03 12.83
N CYS A 145 -13.64 -10.03 12.71
CA CYS A 145 -14.05 -8.65 12.43
C CYS A 145 -14.71 -8.50 11.05
N LEU A 146 -14.15 -9.11 10.01
CA LEU A 146 -14.65 -8.96 8.65
C LEU A 146 -15.82 -9.88 8.31
N ALA A 147 -15.93 -11.03 8.99
CA ALA A 147 -16.93 -12.05 8.69
C ALA A 147 -18.36 -11.51 8.54
N PRO A 148 -18.89 -10.63 9.42
CA PRO A 148 -20.24 -10.09 9.28
C PRO A 148 -20.46 -9.32 7.98
N LEU A 149 -19.47 -8.50 7.57
CA LEU A 149 -19.58 -7.70 6.35
C LEU A 149 -19.48 -8.58 5.09
N LEU A 150 -18.61 -9.59 5.12
CA LEU A 150 -18.46 -10.54 4.02
C LEU A 150 -19.72 -11.39 3.83
N GLU A 151 -20.35 -11.82 4.93
CA GLU A 151 -21.61 -12.56 4.90
C GLU A 151 -22.79 -11.67 4.43
N ALA A 152 -22.82 -10.40 4.85
CA ALA A 152 -23.83 -9.45 4.36
C ALA A 152 -23.66 -9.18 2.86
N ALA A 153 -22.42 -9.00 2.40
CA ALA A 153 -22.13 -8.73 0.99
C ALA A 153 -22.46 -9.92 0.08
N SER A 154 -22.22 -11.17 0.53
CA SER A 154 -22.51 -12.37 -0.27
C SER A 154 -24.01 -12.59 -0.49
N LYS A 155 -24.88 -12.12 0.41
CA LYS A 155 -26.34 -12.22 0.30
C LYS A 155 -26.94 -11.26 -0.74
N ILE A 156 -26.21 -10.22 -1.14
CA ILE A 156 -26.71 -9.15 -2.02
C ILE A 156 -26.37 -9.40 -3.51
N ASP A 157 -25.66 -10.51 -3.79
CA ASP A 157 -25.17 -11.04 -5.06
C ASP A 157 -25.44 -10.20 -6.33
N ASN A 158 -24.59 -9.19 -6.53
CA ASN A 158 -24.39 -8.44 -7.76
C ASN A 158 -22.95 -7.93 -7.69
N GLY A 159 -22.18 -7.98 -8.80
CA GLY A 159 -20.73 -7.68 -8.87
C GLY A 159 -20.12 -6.63 -7.90
N PRO A 160 -20.76 -5.47 -7.60
CA PRO A 160 -20.29 -4.52 -6.59
C PRO A 160 -19.95 -5.12 -5.20
N SER A 161 -20.65 -6.17 -4.77
CA SER A 161 -20.39 -6.86 -3.51
C SER A 161 -19.02 -7.55 -3.45
N ALA A 162 -18.51 -8.02 -4.60
CA ALA A 162 -17.16 -8.60 -4.69
C ALA A 162 -16.08 -7.52 -4.50
N SER A 163 -16.29 -6.33 -5.08
CA SER A 163 -15.39 -5.18 -4.87
C SER A 163 -15.38 -4.74 -3.41
N LEU A 164 -16.55 -4.62 -2.77
CA LEU A 164 -16.66 -4.29 -1.34
C LEU A 164 -15.87 -5.26 -0.47
N SER A 165 -16.06 -6.56 -0.70
CA SER A 165 -15.43 -7.62 0.06
C SER A 165 -13.90 -7.66 -0.10
N SER A 166 -13.44 -7.50 -1.35
CA SER A 166 -12.02 -7.37 -1.72
C SER A 166 -11.36 -6.15 -1.07
N GLN A 167 -12.04 -4.99 -1.09
CA GLN A 167 -11.56 -3.76 -0.46
C GLN A 167 -11.54 -3.86 1.08
N ALA A 168 -12.59 -4.43 1.68
CA ALA A 168 -12.67 -4.64 3.12
C ALA A 168 -11.53 -5.53 3.63
N ALA A 169 -11.21 -6.62 2.93
CA ALA A 169 -10.07 -7.49 3.26
C ALA A 169 -8.74 -6.71 3.20
N ARG A 170 -8.52 -6.00 2.09
CA ARG A 170 -7.27 -5.26 1.86
C ARG A 170 -7.07 -4.12 2.88
N ILE A 171 -8.10 -3.34 3.16
CA ILE A 171 -8.07 -2.21 4.09
C ILE A 171 -8.02 -2.73 5.53
N GLY A 172 -8.81 -3.75 5.86
CA GLY A 172 -8.78 -4.41 7.16
C GLY A 172 -7.39 -4.95 7.50
N TYR A 173 -6.72 -5.61 6.56
CA TYR A 173 -5.35 -6.07 6.78
C TYR A 173 -4.42 -4.91 7.13
N ARG A 174 -4.52 -3.76 6.44
CA ARG A 174 -3.74 -2.56 6.78
C ARG A 174 -4.04 -2.01 8.16
N MET A 175 -5.30 -2.03 8.60
CA MET A 175 -5.69 -1.57 9.94
C MET A 175 -5.16 -2.50 11.03
N PHE A 176 -5.05 -3.81 10.76
CA PHE A 176 -4.54 -4.79 11.71
C PHE A 176 -3.01 -4.92 11.69
N ALA A 177 -2.36 -4.75 10.55
CA ALA A 177 -0.91 -4.83 10.36
C ALA A 177 -0.26 -3.44 10.37
N ILE A 178 -0.43 -2.72 11.48
CA ILE A 178 0.19 -1.41 11.68
C ILE A 178 1.72 -1.57 11.64
N LYS A 179 2.40 -0.79 10.79
CA LYS A 179 3.87 -0.79 10.70
C LYS A 179 4.48 -0.17 11.95
N ASP A 180 4.69 -1.01 12.95
CA ASP A 180 5.26 -0.64 14.23
C ASP A 180 6.72 -1.01 14.38
N GLU A 181 7.31 -0.67 15.52
CA GLU A 181 8.71 -0.91 15.81
C GLU A 181 9.04 -2.41 15.77
N PHE A 182 8.10 -3.27 16.20
CA PHE A 182 8.24 -4.72 16.14
C PHE A 182 8.22 -5.24 14.69
N GLU A 183 7.31 -4.72 13.87
CA GLU A 183 7.19 -5.13 12.47
C GLU A 183 8.35 -4.61 11.63
N VAL A 184 8.77 -3.36 11.84
CA VAL A 184 10.00 -2.82 11.26
C VAL A 184 11.17 -3.71 11.63
N ALA A 185 11.35 -4.00 12.92
CA ALA A 185 12.41 -4.88 13.38
C ALA A 185 12.36 -6.28 12.74
N ARG A 186 11.17 -6.89 12.64
CA ARG A 186 10.96 -8.17 11.96
C ARG A 186 11.43 -8.09 10.50
N LEU A 187 10.96 -7.09 9.75
CA LEU A 187 11.31 -6.89 8.33
C LEU A 187 12.82 -6.70 8.12
N PHE A 188 13.50 -5.93 8.97
CA PHE A 188 14.96 -5.73 8.90
C PHE A 188 15.77 -6.98 9.29
N THR A 189 15.13 -7.98 9.90
CA THR A 189 15.77 -9.22 10.37
C THR A 189 15.45 -10.43 9.50
N LEU A 190 14.62 -10.25 8.46
CA LEU A 190 14.32 -11.31 7.51
C LEU A 190 15.58 -11.71 6.73
N PRO A 191 15.79 -13.02 6.47
CA PRO A 191 16.90 -13.48 5.63
C PRO A 191 16.89 -12.83 4.23
N SER A 192 15.69 -12.65 3.66
CA SER A 192 15.50 -12.00 2.37
C SER A 192 15.95 -10.54 2.34
N PHE A 193 15.83 -9.81 3.46
CA PHE A 193 16.34 -8.44 3.55
C PHE A 193 17.85 -8.41 3.43
N LYS A 194 18.54 -9.28 4.18
CA LYS A 194 20.00 -9.39 4.12
C LYS A 194 20.46 -9.80 2.72
N GLN A 195 19.83 -10.81 2.14
CA GLN A 195 20.13 -11.28 0.79
C GLN A 195 19.99 -10.16 -0.23
N ARG A 196 18.89 -9.37 -0.17
CA ARG A 196 18.69 -8.24 -1.09
C ARG A 196 19.79 -7.19 -0.98
N ILE A 197 20.19 -6.83 0.23
CA ILE A 197 21.29 -5.87 0.45
C ILE A 197 22.62 -6.44 -0.06
N ASP A 198 22.88 -7.70 0.22
CA ASP A 198 24.08 -8.40 -0.23
C ASP A 198 24.17 -8.47 -1.76
N GLU A 199 23.07 -8.75 -2.44
CA GLU A 199 22.94 -8.77 -3.90
C GLU A 199 23.10 -7.37 -4.51
N GLU A 200 22.45 -6.35 -3.95
CA GLU A 200 22.45 -4.98 -4.48
C GLU A 200 23.79 -4.27 -4.29
N PHE A 201 24.49 -4.56 -3.19
CA PHE A 201 25.77 -3.93 -2.85
C PHE A 201 26.97 -4.87 -2.98
N HIS A 202 26.81 -6.02 -3.64
CA HIS A 202 27.88 -7.01 -3.88
C HIS A 202 28.68 -7.40 -2.63
N HIS A 203 28.01 -7.55 -1.49
CA HIS A 203 28.60 -7.78 -0.17
C HIS A 203 29.59 -6.71 0.32
N GLN A 204 29.53 -5.49 -0.23
CA GLN A 204 30.45 -4.40 0.13
C GLN A 204 29.77 -3.39 1.07
N GLY A 205 30.45 -3.08 2.18
CA GLY A 205 30.11 -1.94 3.04
C GLY A 205 29.50 -2.30 4.41
N LYS A 206 29.19 -1.25 5.18
CA LYS A 206 28.57 -1.34 6.51
C LYS A 206 27.20 -0.68 6.47
N ILE A 207 26.16 -1.41 6.90
CA ILE A 207 24.80 -0.86 6.99
C ILE A 207 24.75 0.22 8.08
N LYS A 208 24.33 1.43 7.69
CA LYS A 208 23.97 2.51 8.61
C LYS A 208 22.49 2.84 8.42
N LEU A 209 21.71 2.79 9.49
CA LEU A 209 20.28 3.07 9.45
C LEU A 209 20.00 4.45 10.07
N PRO A 210 19.47 5.41 9.30
CA PRO A 210 18.96 6.65 9.85
C PRO A 210 17.59 6.42 10.50
N LEU A 211 17.51 6.48 11.83
CA LEU A 211 16.30 6.26 12.60
C LEU A 211 15.99 7.48 13.46
N ALA A 212 14.71 7.71 13.76
CA ALA A 212 14.26 8.71 14.74
C ALA A 212 13.47 7.99 15.84
N PRO A 213 14.13 7.36 16.83
CA PRO A 213 13.45 6.59 17.86
C PRO A 213 12.59 7.52 18.76
N PRO A 214 11.34 7.15 19.06
CA PRO A 214 10.39 8.03 19.76
C PRO A 214 10.80 8.38 21.20
N PHE A 215 11.67 7.56 21.81
CA PHE A 215 12.19 7.77 23.17
C PHE A 215 13.42 8.68 23.21
N LEU A 216 14.02 9.03 22.07
CA LEU A 216 15.15 9.96 22.04
C LEU A 216 14.64 11.37 21.73
N PRO A 217 14.89 12.36 22.62
CA PRO A 217 14.46 13.73 22.38
C PRO A 217 15.23 14.34 21.22
N GLY A 218 14.63 15.32 20.54
CA GLY A 218 15.29 16.10 19.52
C GLY A 218 14.37 16.42 18.35
N ILE A 219 14.34 17.69 17.97
CA ILE A 219 13.64 18.19 16.81
C ILE A 219 14.70 18.78 15.87
N ASP A 220 14.64 18.37 14.61
CA ASP A 220 15.42 18.99 13.54
C ASP A 220 14.86 20.39 13.28
N GLN A 221 15.69 21.41 13.49
CA GLN A 221 15.30 22.82 13.41
C GLN A 221 14.90 23.24 11.99
N LEU A 222 15.43 22.58 10.96
CA LEU A 222 15.10 22.88 9.57
C LEU A 222 13.73 22.32 9.18
N THR A 223 13.32 21.20 9.76
CA THR A 223 12.11 20.47 9.34
C THR A 223 11.00 20.45 10.37
N GLY A 224 11.27 20.87 11.62
CA GLY A 224 10.33 20.82 12.75
C GLY A 224 9.96 19.39 13.16
N ARG A 225 10.75 18.38 12.77
CA ARG A 225 10.43 16.94 12.92
C ARG A 225 11.40 16.21 13.84
N PRO A 226 11.04 15.01 14.36
CA PRO A 226 11.96 14.21 15.15
C PRO A 226 13.31 14.01 14.47
N ALA A 227 14.39 14.32 15.19
CA ALA A 227 15.74 14.32 14.65
C ALA A 227 16.20 12.89 14.29
N LYS A 228 16.57 12.67 13.02
CA LYS A 228 17.15 11.40 12.58
C LYS A 228 18.58 11.26 13.05
N ARG A 229 18.92 10.11 13.61
CA ARG A 229 20.26 9.75 14.07
C ARG A 229 20.73 8.51 13.31
N GLN A 230 22.02 8.46 12.99
CA GLN A 230 22.61 7.31 12.30
C GLN A 230 23.00 6.23 13.30
N PHE A 231 22.44 5.03 13.13
CA PHE A 231 22.80 3.85 13.89
C PHE A 231 23.63 2.91 13.03
N GLY A 232 24.75 2.41 13.57
CA GLY A 232 25.59 1.44 12.89
C GLY A 232 25.01 0.01 12.93
N PRO A 233 25.75 -0.99 12.41
CA PRO A 233 25.26 -2.36 12.26
C PRO A 233 24.76 -3.05 13.54
N TRP A 234 25.21 -2.59 14.72
CA TRP A 234 24.78 -3.12 16.02
C TRP A 234 23.26 -3.01 16.24
N ILE A 235 22.59 -2.04 15.61
CA ILE A 235 21.15 -1.85 15.75
C ILE A 235 20.34 -3.04 15.20
N LEU A 236 20.88 -3.75 14.19
CA LEU A 236 20.23 -4.94 13.63
C LEU A 236 20.12 -6.06 14.67
N LYS A 237 21.08 -6.15 15.61
CA LYS A 237 21.01 -7.11 16.72
C LYS A 237 19.88 -6.76 17.70
N ILE A 238 19.66 -5.47 17.94
CA ILE A 238 18.54 -5.00 18.77
C ILE A 238 17.21 -5.25 18.06
N MET A 239 17.14 -4.99 16.75
CA MET A 239 15.96 -5.33 15.94
C MET A 239 15.69 -6.84 16.00
N ALA A 240 16.71 -7.69 15.90
CA ALA A 240 16.55 -9.14 16.01
C ALA A 240 15.99 -9.56 17.38
N LEU A 241 16.42 -8.91 18.46
CA LEU A 241 15.87 -9.13 19.79
C LEU A 241 14.41 -8.67 19.86
N LEU A 242 14.12 -7.44 19.40
CA LEU A 242 12.78 -6.86 19.41
C LEU A 242 11.79 -7.70 18.60
N ALA A 243 12.19 -8.21 17.43
CA ALA A 243 11.38 -9.07 16.58
C ALA A 243 10.95 -10.37 17.28
N LYS A 244 11.78 -10.93 18.17
CA LYS A 244 11.42 -12.10 18.99
C LYS A 244 10.36 -11.78 20.03
N PHE A 245 10.34 -10.56 20.55
CA PHE A 245 9.36 -10.08 21.52
C PHE A 245 8.08 -9.51 20.87
N ARG A 246 7.85 -9.74 19.57
CA ARG A 246 6.63 -9.26 18.86
C ARG A 246 5.32 -9.65 19.53
N ARG A 247 5.29 -10.77 20.28
CA ARG A 247 4.10 -11.19 21.05
C ARG A 247 3.71 -10.24 22.17
N HIS A 248 4.61 -9.35 22.60
CA HIS A 248 4.32 -8.33 23.59
C HIS A 248 3.78 -7.03 23.00
N ARG A 249 3.54 -6.96 21.67
CA ARG A 249 3.06 -5.76 20.98
C ARG A 249 1.83 -5.13 21.63
N PHE A 250 0.83 -5.93 21.98
CA PHE A 250 -0.40 -5.46 22.63
C PHE A 250 -0.39 -5.62 24.16
N SER A 251 0.78 -5.94 24.75
CA SER A 251 0.93 -6.10 26.18
C SER A 251 1.05 -4.75 26.89
N ARG A 252 0.62 -4.69 28.16
CA ARG A 252 0.78 -3.50 29.03
C ARG A 252 2.24 -3.09 29.26
N TRP A 253 3.17 -4.03 29.02
CA TRP A 253 4.61 -3.84 29.12
C TRP A 253 5.23 -3.17 27.88
N ASN A 254 4.47 -2.99 26.79
CA ASN A 254 4.95 -2.27 25.63
C ASN A 254 4.96 -0.75 25.89
N LEU A 255 6.09 -0.22 26.31
CA LEU A 255 6.27 1.22 26.54
C LEU A 255 6.18 2.04 25.24
N LEU A 256 6.56 1.47 24.09
CA LEU A 256 6.46 2.13 22.78
C LEU A 256 4.99 2.38 22.41
N ALA A 257 4.08 1.57 22.94
CA ALA A 257 2.65 1.76 22.72
C ALA A 257 2.01 2.90 23.53
N ARG A 258 2.77 3.54 24.43
CA ARG A 258 2.29 4.72 25.18
C ARG A 258 2.49 6.03 24.44
N THR A 259 3.10 5.99 23.26
CA THR A 259 3.20 7.18 22.40
C THR A 259 1.82 7.63 21.93
N LYS A 260 1.61 8.95 21.83
CA LYS A 260 0.34 9.52 21.36
C LYS A 260 -0.02 9.00 19.95
N GLU A 261 0.97 8.87 19.07
CA GLU A 261 0.78 8.31 17.73
C GLU A 261 0.25 6.88 17.79
N ARG A 262 0.84 5.99 18.61
CA ARG A 262 0.34 4.62 18.73
C ARG A 262 -1.09 4.56 19.27
N GLN A 263 -1.40 5.36 20.28
CA GLN A 263 -2.74 5.40 20.85
C GLN A 263 -3.79 5.79 19.80
N LEU A 264 -3.48 6.78 18.97
CA LEU A 264 -4.34 7.19 17.86
C LEU A 264 -4.48 6.09 16.79
N GLU A 265 -3.40 5.41 16.42
CA GLU A 265 -3.47 4.30 15.46
C GLU A 265 -4.34 3.14 15.96
N LEU A 266 -4.22 2.78 17.24
CA LEU A 266 -5.03 1.73 17.86
C LEU A 266 -6.50 2.17 18.00
N ALA A 267 -6.74 3.44 18.33
CA ALA A 267 -8.08 4.01 18.35
C ALA A 267 -8.72 3.99 16.95
N TRP A 268 -7.95 4.34 15.91
CA TRP A 268 -8.40 4.30 14.51
C TRP A 268 -8.74 2.88 14.06
N ARG A 269 -7.92 1.88 14.42
CA ARG A 269 -8.23 0.46 14.20
C ARG A 269 -9.52 0.04 14.90
N ASN A 270 -9.71 0.44 16.16
CA ASN A 270 -10.92 0.08 16.91
C ASN A 270 -12.17 0.74 16.29
N LYS A 271 -12.05 1.99 15.83
CA LYS A 271 -13.10 2.69 15.09
C LYS A 271 -13.42 1.95 13.78
N PHE A 272 -12.41 1.47 13.06
CA PHE A 272 -12.62 0.59 11.89
C PHE A 272 -13.43 -0.65 12.26
N THR A 273 -13.03 -1.39 13.30
CA THR A 273 -13.74 -2.62 13.70
C THR A 273 -15.21 -2.37 14.08
N GLN A 274 -15.49 -1.23 14.73
CA GLN A 274 -16.87 -0.84 15.07
C GLN A 274 -17.68 -0.52 13.81
N ASN A 275 -17.10 0.24 12.87
CA ASN A 275 -17.79 0.62 11.64
C ASN A 275 -18.01 -0.55 10.70
N ILE A 276 -17.13 -1.55 10.66
CA ILE A 276 -17.39 -2.79 9.90
C ILE A 276 -18.67 -3.49 10.36
N SER A 277 -18.90 -3.55 11.68
CA SER A 277 -20.14 -4.11 12.24
C SER A 277 -21.38 -3.27 11.87
N VAL A 278 -21.26 -1.94 11.89
CA VAL A 278 -22.33 -1.01 11.46
C VAL A 278 -22.66 -1.18 9.98
N LEU A 279 -21.63 -1.27 9.12
CA LEU A 279 -21.79 -1.52 7.70
C LEU A 279 -22.49 -2.85 7.47
N ALA A 280 -22.03 -3.94 8.11
CA ALA A 280 -22.63 -5.27 7.97
C ALA A 280 -24.11 -5.30 8.34
N SER A 281 -24.51 -4.57 9.39
CA SER A 281 -25.89 -4.57 9.90
C SER A 281 -26.88 -3.78 9.02
N ASN A 282 -26.40 -2.81 8.25
CA ASN A 282 -27.23 -1.89 7.46
C ASN A 282 -26.94 -1.93 5.96
N LEU A 283 -26.19 -2.94 5.50
CA LEU A 283 -25.83 -3.09 4.09
C LEU A 283 -27.06 -3.44 3.27
N ARG A 284 -27.23 -2.73 2.16
CA ARG A 284 -28.30 -2.89 1.19
C ARG A 284 -27.73 -2.71 -0.21
N LEU A 285 -28.49 -3.10 -1.23
CA LEU A 285 -28.05 -2.97 -2.63
C LEU A 285 -27.80 -1.50 -3.04
N ASP A 286 -28.63 -0.58 -2.54
CA ASP A 286 -28.60 0.85 -2.87
C ASP A 286 -27.44 1.62 -2.19
N ASN A 287 -26.86 1.09 -1.11
CA ASN A 287 -25.84 1.78 -0.32
C ASN A 287 -24.45 1.13 -0.36
N ILE A 288 -24.21 0.13 -1.23
CA ILE A 288 -22.90 -0.51 -1.41
C ILE A 288 -21.81 0.53 -1.74
N GLN A 289 -22.11 1.48 -2.61
CA GLN A 289 -21.16 2.52 -2.98
C GLN A 289 -20.78 3.41 -1.79
N HIS A 290 -21.73 3.74 -0.92
CA HIS A 290 -21.45 4.49 0.30
C HIS A 290 -20.67 3.66 1.33
N ALA A 291 -20.88 2.34 1.39
CA ALA A 291 -20.04 1.45 2.20
C ALA A 291 -18.58 1.45 1.72
N LEU A 292 -18.36 1.49 0.40
CA LEU A 292 -17.03 1.66 -0.18
C LEU A 292 -16.38 2.99 0.23
N GLU A 293 -17.11 4.10 0.17
CA GLU A 293 -16.63 5.41 0.62
C GLU A 293 -16.21 5.40 2.11
N VAL A 294 -16.96 4.70 2.97
CA VAL A 294 -16.61 4.52 4.38
C VAL A 294 -15.26 3.78 4.52
N LEU A 295 -15.06 2.70 3.76
CA LEU A 295 -13.78 1.98 3.76
C LEU A 295 -12.63 2.85 3.22
N GLU A 296 -12.87 3.63 2.17
CA GLU A 296 -11.88 4.55 1.60
C GLU A 296 -11.41 5.62 2.60
N ALA A 297 -12.30 6.12 3.46
CA ALA A 297 -11.93 7.04 4.55
C ALA A 297 -10.87 6.41 5.49
N PHE A 298 -11.03 5.13 5.84
CA PHE A 298 -10.01 4.41 6.63
C PHE A 298 -8.69 4.23 5.89
N ASP A 299 -8.74 4.08 4.56
CA ASP A 299 -7.56 3.93 3.72
C ASP A 299 -6.81 5.24 3.43
N HIS A 300 -7.45 6.39 3.69
CA HIS A 300 -6.84 7.72 3.54
C HIS A 300 -5.67 7.94 4.51
N VAL A 301 -5.75 7.33 5.71
CA VAL A 301 -4.74 7.46 6.76
C VAL A 301 -3.47 6.69 6.41
N ARG A 302 -2.55 7.37 5.72
CA ARG A 302 -1.26 6.82 5.27
C ARG A 302 -0.08 7.71 5.64
N GLY A 303 1.10 7.09 5.73
CA GLY A 303 2.36 7.77 6.05
C GLY A 303 2.81 7.51 7.48
N PHE A 304 3.68 8.39 7.99
CA PHE A 304 4.32 8.25 9.31
C PHE A 304 4.37 9.59 10.03
N GLY A 305 4.30 9.57 11.37
CA GLY A 305 4.50 10.75 12.21
C GLY A 305 3.48 11.86 11.96
N PRO A 306 3.91 13.14 11.91
CA PRO A 306 3.00 14.28 11.77
C PRO A 306 2.12 14.24 10.52
N VAL A 307 2.63 13.69 9.42
CA VAL A 307 1.86 13.57 8.16
C VAL A 307 0.66 12.64 8.35
N LYS A 308 0.83 11.56 9.12
CA LYS A 308 -0.24 10.62 9.38
C LYS A 308 -1.29 11.23 10.31
N MET A 309 -0.88 12.01 11.31
CA MET A 309 -1.80 12.69 12.21
C MET A 309 -2.68 13.71 11.48
N GLY A 310 -2.13 14.55 10.61
CA GLY A 310 -2.94 15.47 9.81
C GLY A 310 -3.94 14.74 8.90
N ARG A 311 -3.54 13.61 8.31
CA ARG A 311 -4.46 12.78 7.51
C ARG A 311 -5.53 12.06 8.33
N MET A 312 -5.27 11.75 9.61
CA MET A 312 -6.30 11.22 10.50
C MET A 312 -7.40 12.26 10.71
N GLU A 313 -7.06 13.52 10.93
CA GLU A 313 -8.04 14.60 11.09
C GLU A 313 -8.92 14.76 9.83
N GLU A 314 -8.32 14.73 8.64
CA GLU A 314 -9.07 14.73 7.37
C GLU A 314 -9.96 13.48 7.22
N ALA A 315 -9.42 12.31 7.54
CA ALA A 315 -10.14 11.04 7.43
C ALA A 315 -11.33 10.95 8.39
N GLU A 316 -11.26 11.58 9.56
CA GLU A 316 -12.39 11.68 10.50
C GLU A 316 -13.57 12.43 9.88
N ILE A 317 -13.30 13.52 9.16
CA ILE A 317 -14.34 14.29 8.44
C ILE A 317 -14.92 13.44 7.31
N MET A 318 -14.06 12.85 6.48
CA MET A 318 -14.50 11.97 5.38
C MET A 318 -15.36 10.80 5.88
N LEU A 319 -14.98 10.21 7.01
CA LEU A 319 -15.70 9.10 7.61
C LEU A 319 -17.08 9.53 8.10
N ALA A 320 -17.19 10.69 8.77
CA ALA A 320 -18.47 11.22 9.23
C ALA A 320 -19.43 11.45 8.06
N ASP A 321 -18.95 12.11 7.00
CA ASP A 321 -19.74 12.39 5.80
C ASP A 321 -20.19 11.11 5.08
N ALA A 322 -19.27 10.13 4.95
CA ALA A 322 -19.57 8.85 4.30
C ALA A 322 -20.58 8.02 5.11
N LEU A 323 -20.48 8.02 6.44
CA LEU A 323 -21.46 7.35 7.31
C LEU A 323 -22.83 8.01 7.25
N GLU A 324 -22.91 9.34 7.17
CA GLU A 324 -24.17 10.04 6.98
C GLU A 324 -24.85 9.62 5.67
N ARG A 325 -24.09 9.58 4.56
CA ARG A 325 -24.60 9.10 3.26
C ARG A 325 -25.02 7.63 3.31
N PHE A 326 -24.25 6.78 3.99
CA PHE A 326 -24.55 5.36 4.12
C PHE A 326 -25.86 5.09 4.87
N HIS A 327 -26.17 5.90 5.89
CA HIS A 327 -27.40 5.79 6.68
C HIS A 327 -28.60 6.51 6.06
N LYS A 328 -28.43 7.33 5.02
CA LYS A 328 -29.58 7.96 4.36
C LYS A 328 -30.49 6.86 3.78
N PRO A 329 -31.82 6.97 4.01
CA PRO A 329 -32.77 6.06 3.40
C PRO A 329 -32.73 6.24 1.88
N PRO A 330 -33.06 5.20 1.10
CA PRO A 330 -33.18 5.34 -0.35
C PRO A 330 -34.14 6.51 -0.65
N GLN A 331 -33.68 7.48 -1.44
CA GLN A 331 -34.59 8.46 -2.02
C GLN A 331 -35.61 7.66 -2.82
N LYS A 332 -36.88 7.67 -2.40
CA LYS A 332 -37.95 7.23 -3.28
C LYS A 332 -37.86 8.10 -4.51
N ASP A 333 -37.61 7.49 -5.66
CA ASP A 333 -37.87 8.15 -6.93
C ASP A 333 -39.27 8.76 -6.83
N GLU A 334 -39.37 10.08 -6.95
CA GLU A 334 -40.61 10.75 -7.27
C GLU A 334 -40.99 10.26 -8.67
N ALA A 335 -41.69 9.13 -8.71
CA ALA A 335 -42.33 8.63 -9.91
C ALA A 335 -43.39 9.67 -10.31
N ALA A 336 -43.08 10.36 -11.41
CA ALA A 336 -43.99 11.22 -12.17
C ALA A 336 -45.15 10.43 -12.79
#